data_AF-E4XFS9-F1
#
_entry.id   AF-E4XFS9-F1
#
_cell.length_a   1.000
_cell.length_b   1.000
_cell.length_c   1.000
_cell.angle_alpha   90.00
_cell.angle_beta   90.00
_cell.angle_gamma   90.00
#
_symmetry.space_group_name_H-M   'P 1'
#
loop_
_entity.id
_entity.type
_entity.pdbx_description
1 polymer ?
#
loop_
_entity_poly.entity_id
_entity_poly.type
_entity_poly.pdbx_seq_one_letter_code
_entity_poly.pdbx_strand_id
1 'polypeptide(L)'
;MLLLYRLYVFILLQEFVNPQKIPFEVLTVREADVLPVGARVSSDTFFPGYDWTIIVCPKCKSHIGWAFTPTISPADSEPEFYALIREKVYYEIDGHTVVQKSWTG
;
A
#
# COMPACT_ATOMS: atom_id res chain seq x y z
N MET A 1 24.45 -1.90 29.44
CA MET A 1 24.22 -2.61 28.16
C MET A 1 22.75 -2.47 27.82
N LEU A 2 22.37 -1.28 27.35
CA LEU A 2 20.98 -0.96 26.99
C LEU A 2 20.68 -1.55 25.61
N LEU A 3 19.63 -2.35 25.58
CA LEU A 3 19.23 -3.17 24.46
C LEU A 3 18.80 -2.30 23.29
N LEU A 4 19.63 -2.28 22.24
CA LEU A 4 19.30 -1.77 20.91
C LEU A 4 18.31 -2.70 20.22
N TYR A 5 17.11 -2.90 20.79
CA TYR A 5 15.98 -3.41 20.01
C TYR A 5 15.37 -2.24 19.24
N ARG A 6 16.14 -1.65 18.32
CA ARG A 6 15.51 -1.06 17.14
C ARG A 6 14.83 -2.23 16.44
N LEU A 7 13.52 -2.33 16.63
CA LEU A 7 12.67 -3.24 15.88
C LEU A 7 12.97 -3.00 14.41
N TYR A 8 13.72 -3.91 13.78
CA TYR A 8 13.82 -3.98 12.34
C TYR A 8 12.41 -4.39 11.88
N VAL A 9 11.57 -3.40 11.60
CA VAL A 9 10.30 -3.63 10.91
C VAL A 9 10.70 -4.05 9.50
N PHE A 10 10.67 -5.35 9.24
CA PHE A 10 10.83 -5.88 7.89
C PHE A 10 9.57 -5.53 7.11
N ILE A 11 9.63 -4.40 6.40
CA ILE A 11 8.58 -4.03 5.47
C ILE A 11 8.85 -4.75 4.16
N LEU A 12 7.89 -5.56 3.72
CA LEU A 12 7.98 -6.29 2.47
C LEU A 12 7.74 -5.32 1.31
N LEU A 13 8.78 -5.07 0.52
CA LEU A 13 8.72 -4.32 -0.73
C LEU A 13 8.65 -5.30 -1.90
N GLN A 14 7.67 -5.13 -2.78
CA GLN A 14 7.50 -5.97 -3.98
C GLN A 14 7.35 -5.08 -5.21
N GLU A 15 7.88 -5.52 -6.35
CA GLU A 15 7.73 -4.85 -7.63
C GLU A 15 6.65 -5.53 -8.46
N PHE A 16 5.68 -4.74 -8.94
CA PHE A 16 4.62 -5.21 -9.83
C PHE A 16 4.55 -4.32 -11.07
N VAL A 17 4.07 -4.88 -12.18
CA VAL A 17 3.84 -4.14 -13.41
C VAL A 17 2.36 -4.23 -13.75
N ASN A 18 1.70 -3.09 -13.86
CA ASN A 18 0.29 -3.06 -14.23
C ASN A 18 0.10 -3.44 -15.72
N PRO A 19 -1.14 -3.69 -16.19
CA PRO A 19 -1.41 -4.01 -17.59
C PRO A 19 -0.88 -2.97 -18.60
N GLN A 20 -0.80 -1.70 -18.17
CA GLN A 20 -0.26 -0.59 -18.96
C GLN A 20 1.27 -0.52 -18.97
N LYS A 21 1.96 -1.54 -18.43
CA LYS A 21 3.43 -1.63 -18.36
C LYS A 21 4.09 -0.59 -17.45
N ILE A 22 3.35 -0.06 -16.48
CA ILE A 22 3.88 0.86 -15.47
C ILE A 22 4.33 0.04 -14.25
N PRO A 23 5.61 0.11 -13.85
CA PRO A 23 6.10 -0.56 -12.65
C PRO A 23 5.67 0.20 -11.39
N PHE A 24 5.41 -0.55 -10.32
CA PHE A 24 5.10 -0.05 -8.99
C PHE A 24 5.88 -0.85 -7.96
N GLU A 25 6.62 -0.14 -7.12
CA GLU A 25 7.10 -0.68 -5.86
C GLU A 25 6.02 -0.49 -4.79
N VAL A 26 5.55 -1.59 -4.20
CA VAL A 26 4.45 -1.57 -3.22
C VAL A 26 4.86 -2.18 -1.89
N LEU A 27 4.29 -1.64 -0.83
CA LEU A 27 4.45 -2.07 0.55
C LEU A 27 3.12 -2.64 1.03
N THR A 28 3.12 -3.86 1.56
CA THR A 28 1.90 -4.47 2.08
C THR A 28 1.75 -4.21 3.58
N VAL A 29 0.62 -3.66 3.98
CA VAL A 29 0.27 -3.37 5.38
C VAL A 29 -1.11 -3.91 5.72
N ARG A 30 -1.35 -4.27 6.97
CA ARG A 30 -2.66 -4.77 7.43
C ARG A 30 -3.69 -3.67 7.61
N GLU A 31 -3.24 -2.51 8.07
CA GLU A 31 -4.09 -1.37 8.41
C GLU A 31 -3.56 -0.10 7.74
N ALA A 32 -4.47 0.73 7.24
CA ALA A 32 -4.14 2.01 6.63
C ALA A 32 -5.35 2.97 6.70
N ASP A 33 -5.10 4.23 7.05
CA ASP A 33 -6.12 5.28 7.01
C ASP A 33 -6.29 5.81 5.58
N VAL A 34 -7.22 5.21 4.84
CA VAL A 34 -7.40 5.43 3.41
C VAL A 34 -8.88 5.58 3.04
N LEU A 35 -9.15 6.10 1.84
CA LEU A 35 -10.50 6.18 1.28
C LEU A 35 -10.59 5.27 0.05
N PRO A 36 -11.38 4.18 0.07
CA PRO A 36 -11.64 3.39 -1.13
C PRO A 36 -12.48 4.17 -2.15
N VAL A 37 -12.20 3.95 -3.43
CA VAL A 37 -12.88 4.59 -4.56
C VAL A 37 -13.26 3.54 -5.60
N GLY A 38 -14.55 3.44 -5.88
CA GLY A 38 -15.11 2.50 -6.85
C GLY A 38 -15.46 1.14 -6.25
N ALA A 39 -15.80 0.20 -7.13
CA ALA A 39 -16.14 -1.17 -6.77
C ALA A 39 -14.89 -2.06 -6.75
N ARG A 40 -15.03 -3.25 -6.14
CA ARG A 40 -14.02 -4.31 -6.18
C ARG A 40 -13.83 -4.82 -7.62
N VAL A 41 -12.57 -5.06 -7.99
CA VAL A 41 -12.16 -5.53 -9.33
C VAL A 41 -11.29 -6.78 -9.20
N SER A 42 -11.67 -7.85 -9.87
CA SER A 42 -10.91 -9.12 -9.85
C SER A 42 -9.85 -9.23 -10.95
N SER A 43 -10.02 -8.50 -12.06
CA SER A 43 -9.08 -8.55 -13.19
C SER A 43 -7.76 -7.86 -12.84
N ASP A 44 -6.66 -8.33 -13.44
CA ASP A 44 -5.33 -7.69 -13.33
C ASP A 44 -4.84 -7.50 -11.89
N THR A 45 -5.27 -8.37 -10.98
CA THR A 45 -4.82 -8.35 -9.59
C THR A 45 -3.33 -8.68 -9.49
N PHE A 46 -2.62 -7.95 -8.62
CA PHE A 46 -1.24 -8.28 -8.26
C PHE A 46 -1.16 -9.50 -7.32
N PHE A 47 -2.26 -9.83 -6.64
CA PHE A 47 -2.32 -10.88 -5.64
C PHE A 47 -3.41 -11.89 -6.02
N PRO A 48 -3.04 -13.06 -6.58
CA PRO A 48 -4.01 -14.10 -6.94
C PRO A 48 -4.90 -14.49 -5.75
N GLY A 49 -6.21 -14.60 -6.01
CA GLY A 49 -7.22 -14.88 -4.97
C GLY A 49 -7.81 -13.65 -4.28
N TYR A 50 -7.39 -12.44 -4.67
CA TYR A 50 -7.90 -11.19 -4.15
C TYR A 50 -8.44 -10.30 -5.25
N ASP A 51 -9.55 -9.63 -4.95
CA ASP A 51 -10.02 -8.47 -5.69
C ASP A 51 -9.38 -7.22 -5.10
N TRP A 52 -9.23 -6.19 -5.93
CA TRP A 52 -8.67 -4.91 -5.52
C TRP A 52 -9.66 -3.76 -5.69
N THR A 53 -9.51 -2.75 -4.84
CA THR A 53 -10.19 -1.45 -4.95
C THR A 53 -9.15 -0.35 -4.90
N ILE A 54 -9.29 0.70 -5.72
CA ILE A 54 -8.41 1.87 -5.66
C ILE A 54 -8.58 2.53 -4.29
N ILE A 55 -7.46 2.89 -3.65
CA ILE A 55 -7.49 3.71 -2.43
C ILE A 55 -6.78 5.04 -2.66
N VAL A 56 -7.36 6.09 -2.10
CA VAL A 56 -6.84 7.46 -2.16
C VAL A 56 -6.57 8.01 -0.78
N CYS A 57 -5.67 8.98 -0.70
CA CYS A 57 -5.43 9.75 0.51
C CYS A 57 -6.72 10.48 0.94
N PRO A 58 -7.21 10.32 2.18
CA PRO A 58 -8.42 10.99 2.64
C PRO A 58 -8.36 12.52 2.53
N LYS A 59 -7.16 13.11 2.63
CA LYS A 59 -6.93 14.57 2.58
C LYS A 59 -6.85 15.11 1.17
N CYS A 60 -5.90 14.63 0.35
CA CYS A 60 -5.62 15.22 -0.97
C CYS A 60 -6.25 14.44 -2.14
N LYS A 61 -6.90 13.30 -1.88
CA LYS A 61 -7.52 12.42 -2.88
C LYS A 61 -6.55 11.87 -3.94
N SER A 62 -5.24 12.01 -3.73
CA SER A 62 -4.24 11.36 -4.58
C SER A 62 -4.36 9.85 -4.43
N HIS A 63 -4.28 9.12 -5.54
CA HIS A 63 -4.18 7.66 -5.56
C HIS A 63 -2.91 7.22 -4.81
N ILE A 64 -3.03 6.37 -3.79
CA ILE A 64 -1.90 5.94 -2.95
C ILE A 64 -1.69 4.42 -2.96
N GLY A 65 -2.56 3.65 -3.60
CA GLY A 65 -2.43 2.20 -3.76
C GLY A 65 -3.75 1.49 -3.92
N TRP A 66 -3.80 0.24 -3.43
CA TRP A 66 -4.95 -0.64 -3.55
C TRP A 66 -5.29 -1.32 -2.23
N ALA A 67 -6.57 -1.51 -1.96
CA ALA A 67 -7.08 -2.38 -0.91
C ALA A 67 -7.39 -3.76 -1.50
N PHE A 68 -7.01 -4.84 -0.80
CA PHE A 68 -7.20 -6.21 -1.27
C PHE A 68 -8.15 -6.98 -0.35
N THR A 69 -9.19 -7.54 -0.97
CA THR A 69 -10.20 -8.36 -0.28
C THR A 69 -10.26 -9.74 -0.95
N PRO A 70 -10.28 -10.85 -0.20
CA PRO A 70 -10.37 -12.18 -0.80
C PRO A 70 -11.57 -12.28 -1.74
N THR A 71 -11.38 -12.85 -2.93
CA THR A 71 -12.44 -12.95 -3.96
C THR A 71 -13.66 -13.75 -3.47
N ILE A 72 -13.47 -14.64 -2.50
CA ILE A 72 -14.55 -15.43 -1.88
C ILE A 72 -15.39 -14.64 -0.86
N SER A 73 -14.92 -13.48 -0.42
CA SER A 73 -15.59 -12.68 0.60
C SER A 73 -16.79 -11.93 0.01
N PRO A 74 -17.89 -11.76 0.78
CA PRO A 74 -19.03 -10.93 0.38
C PRO A 74 -18.62 -9.55 -0.15
N ALA A 75 -19.45 -8.96 -1.01
CA ALA A 75 -19.15 -7.70 -1.69
C ALA A 75 -18.73 -6.57 -0.74
N ASP A 76 -19.40 -6.44 0.41
CA ASP A 76 -19.19 -5.38 1.40
C ASP A 76 -18.16 -5.75 2.49
N SER A 77 -17.32 -6.76 2.23
CA SER A 77 -16.28 -7.16 3.19
C SER A 77 -15.13 -6.16 3.20
N GLU A 78 -14.64 -5.88 4.40
CA GLU A 78 -13.44 -5.07 4.60
C GLU A 78 -12.21 -5.73 3.94
N PRO A 79 -11.22 -4.92 3.52
CA PRO A 79 -9.95 -5.43 3.01
C PRO A 79 -9.18 -6.21 4.08
N GLU A 80 -8.49 -7.27 3.65
CA GLU A 80 -7.57 -8.02 4.52
C GLU A 80 -6.22 -7.30 4.66
N PHE A 81 -5.79 -6.62 3.59
CA PHE A 81 -4.58 -5.82 3.59
C PHE A 81 -4.63 -4.73 2.50
N TYR A 82 -3.64 -3.86 2.53
CA TYR A 82 -3.44 -2.78 1.57
C TYR A 82 -2.05 -2.88 0.95
N ALA A 83 -1.93 -2.61 -0.35
CA ALA A 83 -0.65 -2.41 -1.01
C ALA A 83 -0.49 -0.93 -1.34
N LEU A 84 0.42 -0.25 -0.63
CA LEU A 84 0.67 1.18 -0.78
C LEU A 84 1.87 1.41 -1.70
N ILE A 85 1.75 2.38 -2.61
CA ILE A 85 2.84 2.75 -3.53
C ILE A 85 3.95 3.42 -2.71
N ARG A 86 5.17 2.86 -2.74
CA ARG A 86 6.30 3.31 -1.92
C ARG A 86 6.56 4.81 -2.04
N GLU A 87 6.55 5.34 -3.26
CA GLU A 87 6.83 6.76 -3.54
C GLU A 87 5.78 7.73 -2.96
N LYS A 88 4.60 7.20 -2.59
CA LYS A 88 3.47 8.00 -2.09
C LYS A 88 3.24 7.83 -0.58
N VAL A 89 4.07 7.02 0.07
CA VAL A 89 4.05 6.82 1.52
C VAL A 89 5.24 7.54 2.12
N TYR A 90 4.98 8.40 3.09
CA TYR A 90 6.02 8.99 3.93
C TYR A 90 6.09 8.21 5.23
N TYR A 91 7.30 7.87 5.66
CA TYR A 91 7.51 7.23 6.94
C TYR A 91 7.74 8.30 8.00
N GLU A 92 7.12 8.15 9.16
CA GLU A 92 7.49 8.89 10.36
C GLU A 92 8.22 7.94 11.30
N ILE A 93 9.47 8.27 11.61
CA ILE A 93 10.25 7.57 12.64
C ILE A 93 10.44 8.56 13.78
N ASP A 94 9.99 8.21 14.98
CA ASP A 94 10.12 9.03 16.18
C ASP A 94 9.55 10.46 16.03
N GLY A 95 8.45 10.63 15.29
CA GLY A 95 7.80 11.93 15.07
C GLY A 95 8.50 12.82 14.03
N HIS A 96 9.52 12.30 13.33
CA HIS A 96 10.14 12.97 12.19
C HIS A 96 9.70 12.32 10.89
N THR A 97 9.09 13.11 10.00
CA THR A 97 8.81 12.68 8.62
C THR A 97 10.12 12.47 7.88
N VAL A 98 10.48 11.21 7.65
CA VAL A 98 11.60 10.83 6.80
C VAL A 98 11.09 10.74 5.38
N VAL A 99 11.28 11.82 4.62
CA VAL A 99 11.09 11.78 3.17
C VAL A 99 12.36 11.17 2.57
N GLN A 100 12.25 10.02 1.90
CA GLN A 100 13.32 9.56 1.01
C GLN A 100 13.36 10.49 -0.22
N LYS A 101 13.95 11.68 -0.07
CA LYS A 101 14.36 12.49 -1.22
C LYS A 101 15.70 11.97 -1.72
N SER A 102 15.68 10.94 -2.55
CA SER A 102 16.79 10.69 -3.48
C SER A 102 16.52 11.46 -4.76
N TRP A 103 16.75 12.78 -4.73
CA TRP A 103 16.97 13.59 -5.92
C TRP A 103 17.87 14.78 -5.53
N THR A 104 19.19 14.54 -5.64
CA THR A 104 20.16 15.60 -5.92
C THR A 104 20.32 15.63 -7.43
N GLY A 105 19.56 16.52 -8.07
CA GLY A 105 19.96 17.09 -9.35
C GLY A 105 20.96 18.20 -9.12
#